data_AF-A0A351Y6R3-F1
#
_entry.id   AF-A0A351Y6R3-F1
#
_cell.length_a   1.000
_cell.length_b   1.000
_cell.length_c   1.000
_cell.angle_alpha   90.00
_cell.angle_beta   90.00
_cell.angle_gamma   90.00
#
_symmetry.space_group_name_H-M   'P 1'
#
loop_
_entity.id
_entity.type
_entity.pdbx_description
1 polymer ?
#
loop_
_entity_poly.entity_id
_entity_poly.type
_entity_poly.pdbx_seq_one_letter_code
_entity_poly.pdbx_strand_id
1 'polypeptide(L)'
;MIFITGCSQSQSRPAIPAATPPTATAPAIDVSTPTTSSNTKNITIANFQFSSATLEVAIGETVTRTNNDSVAHSVVADDELFNSAALQQ
;
A
#
# COMPACT_ATOMS: atom_id res chain seq x y z
N MET A 1 -56.26 12.68 -27.12
CA MET A 1 -54.82 12.99 -27.25
C MET A 1 -54.06 11.76 -26.80
N ILE A 2 -53.78 10.87 -27.76
CA ILE A 2 -53.20 9.54 -27.54
C ILE A 2 -52.12 9.30 -28.62
N PHE A 3 -51.10 8.55 -28.19
CA PHE A 3 -49.73 8.27 -28.66
C PHE A 3 -49.46 7.98 -30.15
N ILE A 4 -48.17 7.91 -30.53
CA ILE A 4 -47.40 6.98 -31.43
C ILE A 4 -46.11 7.71 -31.90
N THR A 5 -44.90 7.41 -31.40
CA THR A 5 -43.92 6.36 -31.80
C THR A 5 -43.27 6.54 -33.19
N GLY A 6 -41.96 6.84 -33.17
CA GLY A 6 -40.89 6.28 -34.03
C GLY A 6 -40.74 6.72 -35.50
N CYS A 7 -39.54 7.16 -35.89
CA CYS A 7 -38.87 6.55 -37.05
C CYS A 7 -37.34 6.71 -36.98
N SER A 8 -36.69 5.56 -36.84
CA SER A 8 -35.25 5.32 -36.91
C SER A 8 -34.74 5.57 -38.33
N GLN A 9 -33.68 6.35 -38.49
CA GLN A 9 -32.97 6.49 -39.77
C GLN A 9 -31.52 6.07 -39.54
N SER A 10 -31.29 4.76 -39.68
CA SER A 10 -29.97 4.14 -39.71
C SER A 10 -29.25 4.54 -41.00
N GLN A 11 -28.31 5.47 -40.90
CA GLN A 11 -27.37 5.75 -41.98
C GLN A 11 -26.31 4.64 -42.01
N SER A 12 -26.30 3.84 -43.08
CA SER A 12 -25.31 2.80 -43.29
C SER A 12 -23.95 3.41 -43.62
N ARG A 13 -23.01 3.30 -42.68
CA ARG A 13 -21.60 3.67 -42.89
C ARG A 13 -20.91 2.56 -43.70
N PRO A 14 -20.10 2.89 -44.71
CA PRO A 14 -19.26 1.92 -45.41
C PRO A 14 -18.32 1.20 -44.43
N ALA A 15 -18.25 -0.13 -44.52
CA ALA A 15 -17.29 -0.91 -43.77
C ALA A 15 -15.89 -0.63 -44.33
N ILE A 16 -15.02 -0.06 -43.49
CA ILE A 16 -13.58 -0.02 -43.74
C ILE A 16 -13.07 -1.46 -43.51
N PRO A 17 -12.26 -2.04 -44.42
CA PRO A 17 -11.65 -3.33 -44.16
C PRO A 17 -10.84 -3.27 -42.87
N ALA A 18 -11.13 -4.19 -41.96
CA ALA A 18 -10.40 -4.36 -40.72
C ALA A 18 -8.96 -4.76 -41.05
N ALA A 19 -8.03 -3.81 -40.93
CA ALA A 19 -6.64 -4.14 -40.75
C ALA A 19 -6.52 -4.89 -39.41
N THR A 20 -6.04 -6.12 -39.45
CA THR A 20 -5.69 -6.91 -38.27
C THR A 20 -4.71 -6.08 -37.42
N PRO A 21 -5.01 -5.80 -36.14
CA PRO A 21 -4.01 -5.22 -35.25
C PRO A 21 -2.83 -6.19 -35.16
N PRO A 22 -1.57 -5.73 -35.26
CA PRO A 22 -0.46 -6.58 -34.87
C PRO A 22 -0.63 -6.93 -33.39
N THR A 23 -0.62 -8.22 -33.07
CA THR A 23 -0.55 -8.70 -31.69
C THR A 23 0.75 -8.19 -31.09
N ALA A 24 0.68 -7.09 -30.34
CA ALA A 24 1.78 -6.63 -29.52
C ALA A 24 1.92 -7.59 -28.34
N THR A 25 2.91 -8.48 -28.41
CA THR A 25 3.40 -9.20 -27.23
C THR A 25 4.00 -8.16 -26.27
N ALA A 26 3.23 -7.75 -25.27
CA ALA A 26 3.74 -6.96 -24.17
C ALA A 26 4.82 -7.77 -23.43
N PRO A 27 5.98 -7.19 -23.08
CA PRO A 27 6.94 -7.84 -22.20
C PRO A 27 6.25 -8.20 -20.89
N ALA A 28 6.31 -9.47 -20.50
CA ALA A 28 5.93 -9.86 -19.16
C ALA A 28 6.93 -9.20 -18.19
N ILE A 29 6.48 -8.17 -17.46
CA ILE A 29 7.24 -7.64 -16.34
C ILE A 29 7.11 -8.68 -15.23
N ASP A 30 8.22 -9.31 -14.90
CA ASP A 30 8.35 -10.19 -13.75
C ASP A 30 8.16 -9.33 -12.49
N VAL A 31 6.91 -9.18 -12.03
CA VAL A 31 6.62 -8.60 -10.72
C VAL A 31 7.00 -9.66 -9.69
N SER A 32 8.29 -9.71 -9.39
CA SER A 32 8.79 -10.41 -8.22
C SER A 32 8.10 -9.77 -7.01
N THR A 33 7.15 -10.50 -6.43
CA THR A 33 6.58 -10.10 -5.15
C THR A 33 7.72 -10.02 -4.15
N PRO A 34 7.90 -8.91 -3.41
CA PRO A 34 8.91 -8.85 -2.38
C PRO A 34 8.61 -9.96 -1.39
N THR A 35 9.49 -10.95 -1.30
CA THR A 35 9.47 -11.94 -0.25
C THR A 35 9.78 -11.19 1.04
N THR A 36 8.72 -10.84 1.79
CA THR A 36 8.85 -10.27 3.13
C THR A 36 9.43 -11.35 4.03
N SER A 37 10.75 -11.49 4.04
CA SER A 37 11.43 -12.07 5.19
C SER A 37 10.96 -11.23 6.38
N SER A 38 10.33 -11.88 7.36
CA SER A 38 9.90 -11.27 8.61
C SER A 38 11.15 -10.82 9.39
N ASN A 39 11.78 -9.74 8.94
CA ASN A 39 12.91 -9.14 9.61
C ASN A 39 12.34 -8.24 10.71
N THR A 40 11.94 -8.88 11.80
CA THR A 40 11.41 -8.19 12.96
C THR A 40 12.57 -7.55 13.71
N LYS A 41 12.58 -6.22 13.81
CA LYS A 41 13.53 -5.51 14.69
C LYS A 41 12.90 -5.31 16.05
N ASN A 42 13.69 -5.45 17.11
CA ASN A 42 13.23 -5.21 18.48
C ASN A 42 13.92 -3.98 19.08
N ILE A 43 13.14 -3.18 19.80
CA ILE A 43 13.62 -2.09 20.65
C ILE A 43 12.98 -2.26 22.02
N THR A 44 13.77 -2.11 23.08
CA THR A 44 13.27 -2.05 24.45
C THR A 44 13.37 -0.62 24.97
N ILE A 45 12.49 -0.29 25.92
CA ILE A 45 12.49 0.98 26.65
C ILE A 45 12.78 0.66 28.11
N ALA A 46 13.86 1.20 28.65
CA ALA A 46 14.22 1.05 30.06
C ALA A 46 14.95 2.28 30.55
N ASN A 47 14.75 2.66 31.81
CA ASN A 47 15.32 3.86 32.42
C ASN A 47 15.07 5.11 31.55
N PHE A 48 13.85 5.27 31.04
CA PHE A 48 13.44 6.37 30.17
C PHE A 48 14.24 6.51 28.87
N GLN A 49 14.83 5.41 28.39
CA GLN A 49 15.67 5.39 27.20
C GLN A 49 15.32 4.22 26.28
N PHE A 50 15.37 4.47 24.98
CA PHE A 50 15.35 3.42 23.97
C PHE A 50 16.69 2.68 23.97
N SER A 51 16.65 1.35 23.74
CA SER A 51 17.85 0.51 23.67
C SER A 51 18.81 0.88 22.52
N SER A 52 18.29 1.51 21.46
CA SER A 52 19.08 2.00 20.33
C SER A 52 18.70 3.44 20.00
N ALA A 53 19.70 4.30 19.83
CA ALA A 53 19.49 5.70 19.43
C ALA A 53 19.07 5.84 17.95
N THR A 54 19.56 4.96 17.10
CA THR A 54 19.22 4.93 15.67
C THR A 54 18.93 3.49 15.25
N LEU A 55 17.84 3.29 14.51
CA LEU A 55 17.46 2.01 13.92
C LEU A 55 17.08 2.23 12.46
N GLU A 56 17.84 1.65 11.54
CA GLU A 56 17.47 1.61 10.13
C GLU A 56 16.49 0.47 9.89
N VAL A 57 15.36 0.76 9.24
CA VAL A 57 14.27 -0.19 8.98
C VAL A 57 13.95 -0.15 7.50
N ALA A 58 13.95 -1.30 6.84
CA ALA A 58 13.58 -1.37 5.44
C ALA A 58 12.05 -1.27 5.26
N ILE A 59 11.61 -0.79 4.08
CA ILE A 59 10.17 -0.75 3.76
C ILE A 59 9.58 -2.17 3.87
N GLY A 60 8.49 -2.28 4.62
CA GLY A 60 7.79 -3.55 4.86
C GLY A 60 8.29 -4.34 6.07
N GLU A 61 9.34 -3.89 6.76
CA GLU A 61 9.76 -4.49 8.03
C GLU A 61 8.85 -4.07 9.19
N THR A 62 8.80 -4.91 10.22
CA THR A 62 8.06 -4.65 11.45
C THR A 62 9.02 -4.40 12.60
N VAL A 63 8.74 -3.38 13.39
CA VAL A 63 9.48 -3.09 14.63
C VAL A 63 8.59 -3.40 15.83
N THR A 64 9.00 -4.37 16.64
CA THR A 64 8.39 -4.69 17.93
C THR A 64 9.03 -3.84 19.02
N ARG A 65 8.21 -3.10 19.76
CA ARG A 65 8.65 -2.33 20.93
C ARG A 65 8.18 -2.99 22.21
N THR A 66 9.06 -3.04 23.22
CA THR A 66 8.74 -3.55 24.56
C THR A 66 9.06 -2.47 25.59
N ASN A 67 8.10 -2.17 26.47
CA ASN A 67 8.32 -1.28 27.60
C ASN A 67 8.73 -2.11 28.84
N ASN A 68 9.93 -1.89 29.37
CA ASN A 68 10.44 -2.54 30.57
C ASN A 68 10.42 -1.62 31.80
N ASP A 69 9.94 -0.38 31.65
CA ASP A 69 9.71 0.55 32.77
C ASP A 69 8.30 0.39 33.34
N SER A 70 8.11 0.81 34.60
CA SER A 70 6.78 0.86 35.23
C SER A 70 5.92 2.04 34.75
N VAL A 71 6.55 3.03 34.12
CA VAL A 71 5.89 4.20 33.56
C VAL A 71 5.48 3.91 32.13
N ALA A 72 4.28 4.36 31.74
CA ALA A 72 3.79 4.24 30.38
C ALA A 72 4.66 5.05 29.41
N HIS A 73 4.99 4.46 28.26
CA HIS A 73 5.73 5.12 27.18
C HIS A 73 4.94 5.06 25.88
N SER A 74 5.27 5.88 24.90
CA SER A 74 4.70 5.81 23.55
C SER A 74 5.81 5.97 22.51
N VAL A 75 5.49 5.63 21.26
CA VAL A 75 6.36 5.92 20.12
C VAL A 75 5.61 6.83 19.16
N VAL A 76 6.20 7.99 18.90
CA VAL A 76 5.67 9.04 18.05
C VAL A 76 6.67 9.25 16.92
N ALA A 77 6.19 9.37 15.68
CA ALA A 77 7.02 9.76 14.57
C ALA A 77 7.22 11.29 14.57
N ASP A 78 8.40 11.75 14.17
CA ASP A 78 8.73 13.18 14.15
C ASP A 78 7.85 13.99 13.18
N ASP A 79 7.32 13.34 12.14
CA ASP A 79 6.37 13.92 11.18
C ASP A 79 4.91 13.87 11.66
N GLU A 80 4.68 13.38 12.87
CA GLU A 80 3.38 13.25 13.54
C GLU A 80 2.36 12.34 12.83
N LEU A 81 2.77 11.61 11.78
CA LEU A 81 1.86 10.73 11.04
C LEU A 81 1.57 9.41 11.78
N PHE A 82 2.38 9.08 12.77
CA PHE A 82 2.22 7.90 13.60
C PHE A 82 2.35 8.25 15.08
N ASN A 83 1.41 7.75 15.87
CA ASN A 83 1.46 7.78 17.32
C ASN A 83 0.88 6.47 17.86
N SER A 84 1.67 5.73 18.64
CA SER A 84 1.20 4.50 19.28
C SER A 84 0.27 4.81 20.45
N ALA A 85 -0.55 3.82 20.82
CA ALA A 85 -1.12 3.81 22.17
C ALA A 85 -0.01 3.79 23.24
N ALA A 86 -0.38 4.08 24.48
CA ALA A 86 0.51 3.90 25.63
C ALA A 86 0.91 2.42 25.75
N LEU A 87 2.22 2.19 25.78
CA LEU A 87 2.86 0.92 26.03
C LEU A 87 3.00 0.77 27.54
N GLN A 88 2.19 -0.10 28.12
CA GLN A 88 2.35 -0.54 29.50
C GLN A 88 3.43 -1.64 29.58
N GLN A 89 3.89 -1.93 30.79
CA GLN A 89 4.77 -3.06 31.08
C GLN A 89 4.07 -4.40 30.80
#